data_AF-A0A947WP00-F1
#
_entry.id   AF-A0A947WP00-F1
#
_cell.length_a   1.000
_cell.length_b   1.000
_cell.length_c   1.000
_cell.angle_alpha   90.00
_cell.angle_beta   90.00
_cell.angle_gamma   90.00
#
_symmetry.space_group_name_H-M   'P 1'
#
loop_
_entity.id
_entity.type
_entity.pdbx_description
1 polymer ?
#
loop_
_entity_poly.entity_id
_entity_poly.type
_entity_poly.pdbx_seq_one_letter_code
_entity_poly.pdbx_strand_id
1 'polypeptide(L)' 'GRQVCVDSTNKLLNSSLYVTGGKTGFLPGYAGGAGASLMIKAKNSAGREVIAVVLAHPSYQRQFSEIENMINWTFRNYQW' A
#
# COMPACT_ATOMS: atom_id res chain seq x y z
N GLY A 1 -5.10 -3.98 -32.88
CA GLY A 1 -4.84 -3.19 -31.65
C GLY A 1 -3.58 -3.71 -30.98
N ARG A 2 -2.76 -2.85 -30.39
CA ARG A 2 -1.53 -3.25 -29.68
C ARG A 2 -1.88 -3.79 -28.29
N GLN A 3 -1.49 -5.03 -28.01
CA GLN A 3 -1.59 -5.61 -26.66
C GLN A 3 -0.41 -5.11 -25.83
N VAL A 4 -0.68 -4.64 -24.60
CA VAL A 4 0.35 -4.16 -23.67
C VAL A 4 0.13 -4.85 -22.33
N CYS A 5 1.19 -5.46 -21.79
CA CYS A 5 1.23 -5.91 -20.41
C CYS A 5 1.83 -4.79 -19.55
N VAL A 6 1.19 -4.46 -18.43
CA VAL A 6 1.66 -3.44 -17.49
C VAL A 6 1.65 -4.03 -16.11
N ASP A 7 2.79 -3.98 -15.43
CA ASP A 7 2.91 -4.47 -14.07
C ASP A 7 2.20 -3.55 -13.09
N SER A 8 1.73 -4.14 -12.00
CA SER A 8 1.21 -3.36 -10.87
C SER A 8 2.32 -2.52 -10.25
N THR A 9 2.02 -1.26 -9.98
CA THR A 9 2.89 -0.35 -9.23
C THR A 9 2.93 -0.65 -7.73
N ASN A 10 2.03 -1.51 -7.24
CA ASN A 10 1.99 -1.89 -5.83
C ASN A 10 3.06 -2.95 -5.51
N LYS A 11 4.13 -2.50 -4.86
CA LYS A 11 5.26 -3.36 -4.48
C LYS A 11 4.93 -4.40 -3.41
N LEU A 12 3.84 -4.20 -2.63
CA LEU A 12 3.46 -5.12 -1.56
C LEU A 12 2.79 -6.41 -2.07
N LEU A 13 2.50 -6.50 -3.37
CA LEU A 13 2.08 -7.77 -3.98
C LEU A 13 3.18 -8.85 -3.92
N ASN A 14 4.44 -8.45 -3.77
CA ASN A 14 5.59 -9.35 -3.56
C ASN A 14 6.12 -9.30 -2.12
N SER A 15 5.29 -8.93 -1.14
CA SER A 15 5.66 -8.86 0.28
C SER A 15 5.16 -10.08 1.06
N SER A 16 5.39 -10.07 2.38
CA SER A 16 4.82 -11.06 3.31
C SER A 16 3.32 -10.88 3.55
N LEU A 17 2.75 -9.72 3.18
CA LEU A 17 1.33 -9.43 3.36
C LEU A 17 0.49 -10.16 2.32
N TYR A 18 -0.61 -10.77 2.77
CA TYR A 18 -1.66 -11.23 1.87
C TYR A 18 -2.57 -10.05 1.50
N VAL A 19 -2.20 -9.36 0.42
CA VAL A 19 -2.90 -8.17 -0.09
C VAL A 19 -4.15 -8.59 -0.88
N THR A 20 -5.32 -8.12 -0.45
CA THR A 20 -6.61 -8.40 -1.09
C THR A 20 -7.17 -7.18 -1.85
N GLY A 21 -6.49 -6.03 -1.79
CA GLY A 21 -6.83 -4.85 -2.58
C GLY A 21 -5.87 -3.69 -2.30
N GLY A 22 -5.85 -2.69 -3.18
CA GLY A 22 -5.05 -1.49 -2.96
C GLY A 22 -4.91 -0.59 -4.19
N LYS A 23 -4.36 0.60 -3.98
CA LYS A 23 -4.04 1.55 -5.04
C LYS A 23 -2.85 2.42 -4.64
N THR A 24 -1.92 2.62 -5.57
CA THR A 24 -0.85 3.63 -5.48
C THR A 24 -1.24 4.90 -6.22
N GLY A 25 -0.79 6.05 -5.72
CA GLY A 25 -0.82 7.35 -6.38
C GLY A 25 0.47 8.12 -6.10
N PHE A 26 0.88 8.98 -7.02
CA PHE A 26 2.01 9.88 -6.82
C PHE A 26 1.80 11.14 -7.65
N LEU A 27 1.90 12.29 -6.99
CA LEU A 27 1.96 13.59 -7.66
C LEU A 27 3.08 14.40 -7.00
N PRO A 28 4.18 14.72 -7.73
CA PRO A 28 5.32 15.41 -7.14
C PRO A 28 4.99 16.87 -6.82
N GLY A 29 5.75 17.46 -5.88
CA GLY A 29 5.54 18.83 -5.41
C GLY A 29 5.58 19.89 -6.51
N TYR A 30 6.50 19.74 -7.48
CA TYR A 30 6.58 20.66 -8.62
C TYR A 30 5.35 20.61 -9.56
N ALA A 31 4.52 19.57 -9.45
CA ALA A 31 3.28 19.41 -10.20
C ALA A 31 2.03 19.73 -9.37
N GLY A 32 2.18 20.46 -8.25
CA GLY A 32 1.08 20.81 -7.35
C GLY A 32 0.59 19.64 -6.49
N GLY A 33 1.36 18.54 -6.42
CA GLY A 33 1.03 17.38 -5.61
C GLY A 33 1.65 17.36 -4.23
N ALA A 34 1.15 16.45 -3.39
CA ALA A 34 1.62 16.30 -2.01
C ALA A 34 2.57 15.10 -1.82
N GLY A 35 2.98 14.43 -2.90
CA GLY A 35 3.85 13.25 -2.86
C GLY A 35 3.11 11.95 -3.12
N ALA A 36 3.55 10.88 -2.44
CA ALA A 36 3.10 9.53 -2.69
C ALA A 36 1.97 9.12 -1.74
N SER A 37 0.91 8.54 -2.31
CA SER A 37 -0.22 8.00 -1.55
C SER A 37 -0.38 6.51 -1.85
N LEU A 38 -0.76 5.76 -0.82
CA LEU A 38 -0.90 4.32 -0.88
C LEU A 38 -2.05 3.86 0.00
N MET A 39 -3.00 3.14 -0.57
CA MET A 39 -4.02 2.38 0.16
C MET A 39 -3.77 0.90 -0.03
N ILE A 40 -3.81 0.13 1.05
CA ILE A 40 -3.67 -1.32 1.05
C ILE A 40 -4.77 -1.93 1.91
N LYS A 41 -5.42 -2.96 1.38
CA LYS A 41 -6.23 -3.90 2.13
C LYS A 41 -5.47 -5.22 2.24
N ALA A 42 -5.26 -5.70 3.46
CA ALA A 42 -4.56 -6.93 3.74
C ALA A 42 -5.37 -7.83 4.67
N LYS A 43 -5.19 -9.14 4.54
CA LYS A 43 -5.87 -10.16 5.34
C LYS A 43 -4.84 -11.02 6.07
N ASN A 44 -5.06 -11.33 7.35
CA ASN A 44 -4.20 -12.25 8.09
C ASN A 44 -4.70 -13.71 8.01
N SER A 45 -3.93 -14.64 8.59
CA SER A 45 -4.27 -16.08 8.59
C SER A 45 -5.55 -16.42 9.36
N ALA A 46 -5.93 -15.60 10.35
CA ALA A 46 -7.20 -15.72 11.07
C ALA A 46 -8.40 -15.19 10.27
N GLY A 47 -8.17 -14.68 9.06
CA GLY A 47 -9.21 -14.19 8.17
C GLY A 47 -9.60 -12.72 8.38
N ARG A 48 -8.93 -12.00 9.29
CA ARG A 48 -9.21 -10.60 9.61
C ARG A 48 -8.62 -9.67 8.56
N GLU A 49 -9.39 -8.67 8.11
CA GLU A 49 -8.94 -7.66 7.13
C GLU A 49 -8.69 -6.30 7.76
N VAL A 50 -7.62 -5.63 7.33
CA VAL A 50 -7.31 -4.22 7.66
C VAL A 50 -7.19 -3.43 6.37
N ILE A 51 -7.73 -2.22 6.36
CA ILE A 51 -7.45 -1.20 5.34
C ILE A 51 -6.55 -0.15 5.99
N ALA A 52 -5.39 0.08 5.37
CA ALA A 52 -4.44 1.10 5.77
C ALA A 52 -4.27 2.11 4.63
N VAL A 53 -4.04 3.38 4.98
CA VAL A 53 -3.82 4.47 4.02
C VAL A 53 -2.67 5.34 4.49
N VAL A 54 -1.71 5.57 3.59
CA VAL A 54 -0.66 6.59 3.71
C VAL A 54 -0.96 7.66 2.67
N LEU A 55 -0.94 8.93 3.07
CA LEU A 55 -1.19 10.08 2.21
C LEU A 55 0.04 10.99 2.19
N ALA A 56 0.32 11.59 1.02
CA ALA A 56 1.29 12.68 0.89
C ALA A 56 2.69 12.35 1.43
N HIS A 57 3.14 11.11 1.29
CA HIS A 57 4.46 10.69 1.74
C HIS A 57 5.54 11.31 0.84
N PRO A 58 6.57 11.97 1.38
CA PRO A 58 7.59 12.66 0.57
C PRO A 58 8.47 11.68 -0.24
N SER A 59 8.48 10.40 0.14
CA SER A 59 9.22 9.34 -0.56
C SER A 59 8.28 8.25 -1.09
N TYR A 60 8.28 8.06 -2.42
CA TYR A 60 7.53 6.99 -3.07
C TYR A 60 7.95 5.58 -2.63
N GLN A 61 9.20 5.39 -2.21
CA GLN A 61 9.71 4.08 -1.82
C GLN A 61 9.36 3.75 -0.36
N ARG A 62 9.52 4.71 0.55
CA ARG A 62 9.32 4.49 1.98
C ARG A 62 7.86 4.29 2.38
N GLN A 63 6.89 4.82 1.62
CA GLN A 63 5.46 4.60 1.92
C GLN A 63 5.07 3.11 2.02
N PHE A 64 5.77 2.23 1.30
CA PHE A 64 5.49 0.78 1.29
C PHE A 64 5.93 0.12 2.61
N SER A 65 7.11 0.48 3.14
CA SER A 65 7.55 -0.04 4.44
C SER A 65 6.73 0.54 5.59
N GLU A 66 6.36 1.82 5.51
CA GLU A 66 5.52 2.47 6.53
C GLU A 66 4.15 1.78 6.65
N ILE A 67 3.47 1.55 5.52
CA ILE A 67 2.16 0.92 5.55
C ILE A 67 2.23 -0.57 5.95
N GLU A 68 3.28 -1.29 5.55
CA GLU A 68 3.49 -2.68 5.96
C GLU A 68 3.71 -2.78 7.48
N ASN A 69 4.52 -1.89 8.04
CA ASN A 69 4.73 -1.81 9.48
C ASN A 69 3.43 -1.51 10.23
N MET A 70 2.61 -0.58 9.71
CA MET A 70 1.34 -0.23 10.32
C MET A 70 0.34 -1.39 10.31
N ILE A 71 0.21 -2.10 9.17
CA ILE A 71 -0.65 -3.29 9.05
C ILE A 71 -0.17 -4.40 10.00
N ASN A 72 1.13 -4.70 10.00
CA ASN A 72 1.70 -5.73 10.87
C ASN A 72 1.53 -5.37 12.35
N TRP A 73 1.68 -4.10 12.72
CA TRP A 73 1.42 -3.64 14.07
C TRP A 73 -0.06 -3.81 14.44
N THR A 74 -1.00 -3.47 13.56
CA THR A 74 -2.42 -3.67 13.80
C THR A 74 -2.75 -5.15 14.02
N PHE A 75 -2.26 -6.06 13.18
CA PHE A 75 -2.51 -7.49 13.35
C PHE A 75 -1.89 -8.09 14.63
N ARG A 76 -0.79 -7.53 15.13
CA ARG A 76 -0.19 -7.98 16.40
C ARG A 76 -0.95 -7.50 17.62
N ASN A 77 -1.55 -6.30 17.57
CA ASN A 77 -2.06 -5.62 18.75
C ASN A 77 -3.59 -5.62 18.87
N TYR A 78 -4.31 -5.88 17.78
CA TYR A 78 -5.78 -5.86 17.77
C TYR A 78 -6.35 -7.21 17.36
N GLN A 79 -7.48 -7.55 17.98
CA GLN A 79 -8.31 -8.68 17.63
C GLN A 79 -9.73 -8.21 17.43
N TRP A 80 -10.38 -8.73 16.39
CA TRP A 80 -11.79 -8.50 16.07
C TRP A 80 -12.35 -9.70 15.31
#